data_AF-A0A378T5H2-F1
#
_entry.id   AF-A0A378T5H2-F1
#
_cell.length_a   1.000
_cell.length_b   1.000
_cell.length_c   1.000
_cell.angle_alpha   90.00
_cell.angle_beta   90.00
_cell.angle_gamma   90.00
#
_symmetry.space_group_name_H-M   'P 1'
#
loop_
_entity.id
_entity.type
_entity.pdbx_description
1 polymer ?
#
loop_
_entity_poly.entity_id
_entity_poly.type
_entity_poly.pdbx_seq_one_letter_code
_entity_poly.pdbx_strand_id
1 'polypeptide(L)'
;MIGCKMTDINLNCPEVFNAVGSHLIDRIRSYCQRYGNKKVVAWLFVHGMEEGNAFELAIFPKIENPKKFMQEVAEYKYNFGQFIDKNEPDDINFCGSNEIKGIYEWNRQWYDALDKNDEKAIEQLPNLIYKDWQLVPLINCEVDTIGFEAEEVENVFVQRIYTDILMTTAQTYQNEIQGFILEMHDSALPIQWISIN
;
A
#
# COMPACT_ATOMS: atom_id res chain seq x y z
N MET A 1 38.09 1.18 -10.33
CA MET A 1 36.93 0.41 -10.78
C MET A 1 35.74 1.35 -10.69
N ILE A 2 35.09 1.64 -11.82
CA ILE A 2 33.87 2.45 -11.85
C ILE A 2 32.75 1.47 -11.45
N GLY A 3 32.20 1.62 -10.25
CA GLY A 3 31.03 0.85 -9.84
C GLY A 3 29.85 1.24 -10.72
N CYS A 4 29.23 0.27 -11.38
CA CYS A 4 28.04 0.51 -12.19
C CYS A 4 26.86 0.73 -11.23
N LYS A 5 26.09 1.82 -11.38
CA LYS A 5 24.85 2.03 -10.63
C LYS A 5 23.91 0.83 -10.86
N MET A 6 23.22 0.36 -9.82
CA MET A 6 22.21 -0.67 -9.99
C MET A 6 21.08 -0.18 -10.89
N THR A 7 20.43 -1.09 -11.60
CA THR A 7 19.31 -0.75 -12.50
C THR A 7 18.10 -0.30 -11.71
N ASP A 8 17.52 0.83 -12.08
CA ASP A 8 16.31 1.39 -11.45
C ASP A 8 15.17 0.36 -11.34
N ILE A 9 14.38 0.44 -10.27
CA ILE A 9 13.27 -0.47 -10.00
C ILE A 9 11.98 0.18 -10.52
N ASN A 10 11.43 -0.36 -11.61
CA ASN A 10 10.14 0.06 -12.13
C ASN A 10 8.99 -0.70 -11.45
N LEU A 11 8.16 0.04 -10.71
CA LEU A 11 7.01 -0.46 -9.97
C LEU A 11 5.71 -0.38 -10.77
N ASN A 12 5.71 0.27 -11.94
CA ASN A 12 4.57 0.36 -12.83
C ASN A 12 4.57 -0.82 -13.83
N CYS A 13 4.48 -2.04 -13.31
CA CYS A 13 4.44 -3.26 -14.10
C CYS A 13 3.29 -4.20 -13.67
N PRO A 14 2.76 -5.03 -14.59
CA PRO A 14 1.68 -5.95 -14.28
C PRO A 14 2.04 -6.92 -13.15
N GLU A 15 3.29 -7.32 -13.00
CA GLU A 15 3.74 -8.25 -11.96
C GLU A 15 3.49 -7.69 -10.56
N VAL A 16 3.75 -6.39 -10.35
CA VAL A 16 3.48 -5.69 -9.08
C VAL A 16 1.98 -5.61 -8.82
N PHE A 17 1.21 -5.15 -9.81
CA PHE A 17 -0.24 -4.95 -9.65
C PHE A 17 -0.98 -6.27 -9.46
N ASN A 18 -0.67 -7.27 -10.28
CA ASN A 18 -1.36 -8.55 -10.27
C ASN A 18 -1.08 -9.33 -9.00
N ALA A 19 0.13 -9.25 -8.44
CA ALA A 19 0.45 -9.93 -7.19
C ALA A 19 -0.43 -9.41 -6.05
N VAL A 20 -0.44 -8.09 -5.81
CA VAL A 20 -1.24 -7.47 -4.75
C VAL A 20 -2.73 -7.65 -5.04
N GLY A 21 -3.18 -7.30 -6.24
CA GLY A 21 -4.59 -7.40 -6.64
C GLY A 21 -5.14 -8.83 -6.53
N SER A 22 -4.39 -9.86 -6.96
CA SER A 22 -4.84 -11.25 -6.84
C SER A 22 -4.95 -11.68 -5.37
N HIS A 23 -3.96 -11.29 -4.55
CA HIS A 23 -3.98 -11.58 -3.11
C HIS A 23 -5.22 -10.99 -2.43
N LEU A 24 -5.55 -9.73 -2.74
CA LEU A 24 -6.75 -9.07 -2.20
C LEU A 24 -8.04 -9.80 -2.59
N ILE A 25 -8.13 -10.24 -3.85
CA ILE A 25 -9.33 -10.90 -4.37
C ILE A 25 -9.53 -12.29 -3.79
N ASP A 26 -8.47 -13.07 -3.62
CA ASP A 26 -8.58 -14.38 -3.00
C ASP A 26 -9.13 -14.28 -1.58
N ARG A 27 -8.70 -13.25 -0.84
CA ARG A 27 -9.18 -12.95 0.51
C ARG A 27 -10.62 -12.48 0.54
N ILE A 28 -10.98 -11.55 -0.35
CA ILE A 28 -12.37 -11.09 -0.51
C ILE A 28 -13.29 -12.24 -0.87
N ARG A 29 -12.89 -13.13 -1.78
CA ARG A 29 -13.69 -14.30 -2.17
C ARG A 29 -13.83 -15.29 -1.03
N SER A 30 -12.77 -15.56 -0.28
CA SER A 30 -12.82 -16.39 0.92
C SER A 30 -13.84 -15.84 1.93
N TYR A 31 -13.78 -14.53 2.20
CA TYR A 31 -14.75 -13.85 3.05
C TYR A 31 -16.19 -13.97 2.51
N CYS A 32 -16.41 -13.66 1.24
CA CYS A 32 -17.73 -13.74 0.60
C CYS A 32 -18.32 -15.15 0.67
N GLN A 33 -17.51 -16.19 0.43
CA GLN A 33 -17.92 -17.59 0.54
C GLN A 33 -18.32 -17.95 1.96
N ARG A 34 -17.55 -17.47 2.96
CA ARG A 34 -17.78 -17.79 4.36
C ARG A 34 -19.04 -17.14 4.94
N TYR A 35 -19.28 -15.86 4.62
CA TYR A 35 -20.38 -15.09 5.22
C TYR A 35 -21.58 -14.88 4.30
N GLY A 36 -21.55 -15.40 3.07
CA GLY A 36 -22.64 -15.26 2.10
C GLY A 36 -22.82 -13.84 1.55
N ASN A 37 -21.80 -12.99 1.69
CA ASN A 37 -21.82 -11.64 1.14
C ASN A 37 -21.57 -11.67 -0.36
N LYS A 38 -22.40 -10.98 -1.14
CA LYS A 38 -22.21 -10.85 -2.60
C LYS A 38 -21.30 -9.68 -2.99
N LYS A 39 -21.24 -8.67 -2.12
CA LYS A 39 -20.51 -7.42 -2.36
C LYS A 39 -20.02 -6.88 -1.02
N VAL A 40 -18.75 -6.51 -0.95
CA VAL A 40 -18.06 -6.12 0.30
C VAL A 40 -17.32 -4.81 0.18
N VAL A 41 -16.87 -4.30 1.32
CA VAL A 41 -15.85 -3.26 1.43
C VAL A 41 -14.62 -3.88 2.09
N ALA A 42 -13.45 -3.46 1.62
CA ALA A 42 -12.17 -3.88 2.18
C ALA A 42 -11.37 -2.64 2.62
N TRP A 43 -10.88 -2.65 3.85
CA TRP A 43 -10.02 -1.61 4.40
C TRP A 43 -8.59 -2.14 4.39
N LEU A 44 -7.71 -1.47 3.63
CA LEU A 44 -6.27 -1.70 3.62
C LEU A 44 -5.57 -0.72 4.54
N PHE A 45 -4.81 -1.25 5.49
CA PHE A 45 -3.94 -0.50 6.38
C PHE A 45 -2.49 -0.80 6.00
N VAL A 46 -1.82 0.13 5.32
CA VAL A 46 -0.49 -0.07 4.72
C VAL A 46 0.60 0.49 5.63
N HIS A 47 1.63 -0.30 5.94
CA HIS A 47 2.65 0.06 6.95
C HIS A 47 3.72 1.07 6.49
N GLY A 48 3.67 1.52 5.24
CA GLY A 48 4.72 2.38 4.68
C GLY A 48 6.02 1.61 4.38
N MET A 49 7.09 2.34 4.05
CA MET A 49 8.33 1.71 3.58
C MET A 49 9.16 1.05 4.69
N GLU A 50 9.06 1.55 5.93
CA GLU A 50 9.92 1.16 7.05
C GLU A 50 9.66 -0.27 7.57
N GLU A 51 8.39 -0.67 7.68
CA GLU A 51 8.02 -2.02 8.15
C GLU A 51 7.83 -3.02 6.99
N GLY A 52 8.30 -2.63 5.80
CA GLY A 52 7.88 -3.22 4.54
C GLY A 52 6.49 -2.75 4.19
N ASN A 53 6.24 -2.46 2.92
CA ASN A 53 4.93 -2.01 2.43
C ASN A 53 3.86 -3.13 2.49
N ALA A 54 3.97 -4.03 3.45
CA ALA A 54 2.92 -4.93 3.86
C ALA A 54 1.68 -4.14 4.29
N PHE A 55 0.58 -4.86 4.41
CA PHE A 55 -0.66 -4.30 4.86
C PHE A 55 -1.45 -5.29 5.70
N GLU A 56 -2.31 -4.74 6.55
CA GLU A 56 -3.42 -5.44 7.17
C GLU A 56 -4.69 -5.21 6.34
N LEU A 57 -5.59 -6.20 6.36
CA LEU A 57 -6.79 -6.20 5.54
C LEU A 57 -8.01 -6.58 6.38
N ALA A 58 -8.92 -5.62 6.59
CA ALA A 58 -10.23 -5.87 7.16
C ALA A 58 -11.29 -5.94 6.06
N ILE A 59 -12.16 -6.94 6.09
CA ILE A 59 -13.23 -7.13 5.10
C ILE A 59 -14.57 -7.18 5.80
N PHE A 60 -15.53 -6.41 5.32
CA PHE A 60 -16.86 -6.33 5.92
C PHE A 60 -17.96 -6.13 4.87
N PRO A 61 -19.24 -6.36 5.23
CA PRO A 61 -20.34 -6.26 4.28
C PRO A 61 -20.43 -4.87 3.65
N LYS A 62 -21.07 -4.77 2.48
CA LYS A 62 -21.33 -3.49 1.82
C LYS A 62 -21.91 -2.44 2.80
N ILE A 63 -21.44 -1.21 2.67
CA ILE A 63 -21.93 -0.05 3.42
C ILE A 63 -23.10 0.59 2.66
N GLU A 64 -24.21 0.87 3.34
CA GLU A 64 -25.36 1.53 2.70
C GLU A 64 -25.09 2.98 2.29
N ASN A 65 -24.35 3.73 3.10
CA ASN A 65 -23.99 5.12 2.84
C ASN A 65 -22.48 5.35 3.01
N PRO A 66 -21.66 5.07 1.97
CA PRO A 66 -20.21 5.22 2.03
C PRO A 66 -19.78 6.64 2.40
N LYS A 67 -20.49 7.67 1.91
CA LYS A 67 -20.17 9.07 2.22
C LYS A 67 -20.31 9.38 3.71
N LYS A 68 -21.41 8.96 4.34
CA LYS A 68 -21.61 9.12 5.79
C LYS A 68 -20.58 8.32 6.58
N PHE A 69 -20.31 7.10 6.15
CA PHE A 69 -19.30 6.25 6.79
C PHE A 69 -17.91 6.91 6.78
N MET A 70 -17.47 7.46 5.64
CA MET A 70 -16.18 8.15 5.56
C MET A 70 -16.12 9.44 6.39
N GLN A 71 -17.26 10.13 6.60
CA GLN A 71 -17.33 11.24 7.55
C GLN A 71 -17.10 10.76 8.99
N GLU A 72 -17.67 9.61 9.35
CA GLU A 72 -17.51 9.02 10.68
C GLU A 72 -16.08 8.49 10.91
N VAL A 73 -15.43 7.95 9.87
CA VAL A 73 -13.99 7.61 9.89
C VAL A 73 -13.14 8.87 10.12
N ALA A 74 -13.40 9.96 9.38
CA ALA A 74 -12.68 11.22 9.54
C ALA A 74 -12.89 11.89 10.92
N GLU A 75 -14.04 11.63 11.56
CA GLU A 75 -14.34 12.07 12.94
C GLU A 75 -13.80 11.11 14.02
N TYR A 76 -12.97 10.12 13.64
CA TYR A 76 -12.37 9.11 14.52
C TYR A 76 -13.40 8.23 15.27
N LYS A 77 -14.65 8.17 14.78
CA LYS A 77 -15.67 7.28 15.36
C LYS A 77 -15.38 5.83 15.02
N TYR A 78 -14.80 5.61 13.85
CA TYR A 78 -14.36 4.33 13.33
C TYR A 78 -12.84 4.34 13.15
N ASN A 79 -12.18 3.25 13.53
CA ASN A 79 -10.78 2.99 13.19
C ASN A 79 -10.64 1.57 12.63
N PHE A 80 -9.53 1.30 11.95
CA PHE A 80 -9.24 0.01 11.33
C PHE A 80 -9.52 -1.18 12.28
N GLY A 81 -9.01 -1.11 13.51
CA GLY A 81 -9.13 -2.16 14.52
C GLY A 81 -10.55 -2.52 14.95
N GLN A 82 -11.56 -1.68 14.68
CA GLN A 82 -12.96 -2.00 14.95
C GLN A 82 -13.56 -2.99 13.95
N PHE A 83 -13.00 -3.09 12.74
CA PHE A 83 -13.48 -3.97 11.66
C PHE A 83 -12.76 -5.31 11.63
N ILE A 84 -11.83 -5.49 12.57
CA ILE A 84 -11.13 -6.73 12.77
C ILE A 84 -11.92 -7.56 13.78
N ASP A 85 -12.47 -8.70 13.34
CA ASP A 85 -12.99 -9.69 14.26
C ASP A 85 -11.82 -10.43 14.92
N LYS A 86 -11.63 -10.20 16.22
CA LYS A 86 -10.56 -10.78 17.05
C LYS A 86 -10.77 -12.26 17.36
N ASN A 87 -11.93 -12.82 17.04
CA ASN A 87 -12.21 -14.25 17.19
C ASN A 87 -12.04 -15.02 15.88
N GLU A 88 -11.78 -14.32 14.78
CA GLU A 88 -11.47 -14.95 13.50
C GLU A 88 -10.02 -15.40 13.49
N PRO A 89 -9.71 -16.51 12.80
CA PRO A 89 -8.32 -16.85 12.58
C PRO A 89 -7.65 -15.72 11.82
N ASP A 90 -6.38 -15.47 12.15
CA ASP A 90 -5.59 -14.34 11.63
C ASP A 90 -5.54 -14.34 10.08
N ASP A 91 -5.82 -15.50 9.47
CA ASP A 91 -5.88 -15.74 8.03
C ASP A 91 -7.06 -15.07 7.29
N ILE A 92 -7.98 -14.37 7.95
CA ILE A 92 -9.01 -13.57 7.28
C ILE A 92 -8.84 -12.08 7.55
N ASN A 93 -8.58 -11.66 8.80
CA ASN A 93 -8.60 -10.25 9.20
C ASN A 93 -7.24 -9.58 9.43
N PHE A 94 -6.13 -10.33 9.58
CA PHE A 94 -4.82 -9.73 9.90
C PHE A 94 -3.70 -10.11 8.92
N CYS A 95 -3.70 -11.31 8.34
CA CYS A 95 -2.57 -11.80 7.56
C CYS A 95 -2.65 -11.48 6.06
N GLY A 96 -2.74 -10.20 5.71
CA GLY A 96 -2.72 -9.72 4.32
C GLY A 96 -1.34 -9.34 3.80
N SER A 97 -0.25 -10.00 4.19
CA SER A 97 1.08 -9.56 3.76
C SER A 97 1.43 -10.02 2.34
N ASN A 98 0.95 -9.28 1.34
CA ASN A 98 1.58 -9.30 0.02
C ASN A 98 2.01 -7.88 -0.35
N GLU A 99 3.26 -7.56 -0.05
CA GLU A 99 3.82 -6.24 -0.32
C GLU A 99 4.15 -6.02 -1.81
N ILE A 100 4.27 -4.75 -2.19
CA ILE A 100 4.87 -4.38 -3.47
C ILE A 100 6.34 -4.79 -3.46
N LYS A 101 6.66 -5.85 -4.21
CA LYS A 101 8.01 -6.42 -4.29
C LYS A 101 9.06 -5.36 -4.62
N GLY A 102 10.16 -5.38 -3.87
CA GLY A 102 11.33 -4.56 -4.11
C GLY A 102 11.38 -3.27 -3.31
N ILE A 103 10.28 -2.79 -2.72
CA ILE A 103 10.33 -1.58 -1.91
C ILE A 103 10.98 -1.83 -0.55
N TYR A 104 10.61 -2.91 0.15
CA TYR A 104 11.20 -3.22 1.45
C TYR A 104 12.70 -3.53 1.33
N GLU A 105 13.10 -4.31 0.32
CA GLU A 105 14.52 -4.56 0.08
C GLU A 105 15.29 -3.29 -0.27
N TRP A 106 14.68 -2.38 -1.02
CA TRP A 106 15.27 -1.09 -1.34
C TRP A 106 15.47 -0.23 -0.09
N ASN A 107 14.44 -0.09 0.74
CA ASN A 107 14.47 0.70 1.97
C ASN A 107 15.52 0.14 2.96
N ARG A 108 15.55 -1.20 3.16
CA ARG A 108 16.59 -1.84 3.96
C ARG A 108 18.00 -1.60 3.45
N GLN A 109 18.23 -1.74 2.15
CA GLN A 109 19.56 -1.50 1.58
C GLN A 109 20.02 -0.05 1.76
N TRP A 110 19.08 0.90 1.71
CA TRP A 110 19.36 2.29 1.94
C TRP A 110 19.76 2.57 3.39
N TYR A 111 18.95 2.13 4.37
CA TYR A 111 19.30 2.26 5.79
C TYR A 111 20.58 1.51 6.16
N ASP A 112 20.79 0.30 5.64
CA ASP A 112 22.02 -0.46 5.84
C ASP A 112 23.26 0.27 5.33
N ALA A 113 23.13 1.06 4.26
CA ALA A 113 24.22 1.87 3.70
C ALA A 113 24.45 3.15 4.50
N LEU A 114 23.38 3.81 4.97
CA LEU A 114 23.45 4.96 5.87
C LEU A 114 24.13 4.60 7.20
N ASP A 115 23.73 3.50 7.83
CA ASP A 115 24.31 3.03 9.10
C ASP A 115 25.82 2.75 9.01
N LYS A 116 26.26 2.31 7.82
CA LYS A 116 27.69 2.04 7.53
C LYS A 116 28.44 3.28 7.06
N ASN A 117 27.77 4.42 6.88
CA ASN A 117 28.29 5.62 6.22
C ASN A 117 28.94 5.29 4.85
N ASP A 118 28.34 4.37 4.10
CA ASP A 118 28.83 3.94 2.79
C ASP A 118 28.18 4.76 1.67
N GLU A 119 28.71 5.96 1.46
CA GLU A 119 28.21 6.90 0.43
C GLU A 119 28.20 6.26 -0.97
N LYS A 120 29.18 5.40 -1.27
CA LYS A 120 29.27 4.72 -2.58
C LYS A 120 28.17 3.69 -2.76
N ALA A 121 27.78 2.99 -1.69
CA ALA A 121 26.64 2.09 -1.74
C ALA A 121 25.36 2.89 -1.98
N ILE A 122 25.19 4.04 -1.33
CA ILE A 122 24.02 4.92 -1.52
C ILE A 122 23.93 5.44 -2.96
N GLU A 123 25.02 5.95 -3.53
CA GLU A 123 25.09 6.39 -4.93
C GLU A 123 24.77 5.27 -5.95
N GLN A 124 24.98 4.02 -5.55
CA GLN A 124 24.72 2.85 -6.38
C GLN A 124 23.32 2.28 -6.23
N LEU A 125 22.54 2.71 -5.23
CA LEU A 125 21.17 2.26 -5.04
C LEU A 125 20.31 2.63 -6.26
N PRO A 126 19.42 1.73 -6.69
CA PRO A 126 18.52 2.01 -7.79
C PRO A 126 17.50 3.06 -7.37
N ASN A 127 17.02 3.87 -8.30
CA ASN A 127 15.86 4.72 -8.02
C ASN A 127 14.59 3.83 -7.96
N LEU A 128 13.62 4.19 -7.13
CA LEU A 128 12.27 3.64 -7.26
C LEU A 128 11.49 4.49 -8.27
N ILE A 129 10.91 3.86 -9.28
CA ILE A 129 10.18 4.54 -10.36
C ILE A 129 8.75 4.03 -10.40
N TYR A 130 7.80 4.96 -10.36
CA TYR A 130 6.39 4.67 -10.58
C TYR A 130 5.77 5.68 -11.55
N LYS A 131 5.50 5.24 -12.78
CA LYS A 131 5.04 6.11 -13.87
C LYS A 131 6.01 7.29 -14.07
N ASP A 132 5.55 8.50 -13.81
CA ASP A 132 6.25 9.79 -13.89
C ASP A 132 6.91 10.19 -12.56
N TRP A 133 6.73 9.41 -11.48
CA TRP A 133 7.29 9.68 -10.15
C TRP A 133 8.53 8.85 -9.88
N GLN A 134 9.49 9.44 -9.15
CA GLN A 134 10.66 8.73 -8.67
C GLN A 134 11.04 9.11 -7.24
N LEU A 135 11.55 8.13 -6.50
CA LEU A 135 12.33 8.34 -5.29
C LEU A 135 13.81 8.07 -5.61
N VAL A 136 14.66 9.04 -5.29
CA VAL A 136 16.10 8.99 -5.52
C VAL A 136 16.80 9.04 -4.17
N PRO A 137 17.50 7.97 -3.76
CA PRO A 137 18.17 7.95 -2.46
C PRO A 137 19.34 8.94 -2.45
N LEU A 138 19.45 9.73 -1.39
CA LEU A 138 20.57 10.65 -1.17
C LEU A 138 21.46 10.21 -0.01
N ILE A 139 22.70 10.70 -0.02
CA ILE A 139 23.75 10.37 0.96
C ILE A 139 23.43 10.95 2.36
N ASN A 140 22.65 12.02 2.44
CA ASN A 140 22.37 12.79 3.65
C ASN A 140 21.16 12.27 4.46
N CYS A 141 20.83 10.99 4.36
CA CYS A 141 19.62 10.39 4.94
C CYS A 141 18.30 10.97 4.40
N GLU A 142 18.32 11.58 3.22
CA GLU A 142 17.12 12.12 2.56
C GLU A 142 16.82 11.39 1.25
N VAL A 143 15.58 11.52 0.78
CA VAL A 143 15.16 11.05 -0.54
C VAL A 143 14.82 12.28 -1.38
N ASP A 144 15.43 12.41 -2.55
CA ASP A 144 15.00 13.38 -3.55
C ASP A 144 13.82 12.82 -4.35
N THR A 145 12.98 13.72 -4.84
CA THR A 145 11.73 13.38 -5.53
C THR A 145 11.71 13.96 -6.93
N ILE A 146 11.30 13.15 -7.90
CA ILE A 146 11.09 13.60 -9.27
C ILE A 146 9.61 13.41 -9.60
N GLY A 147 8.97 14.48 -10.10
CA GLY A 147 7.57 14.45 -10.54
C GLY A 147 6.54 14.75 -9.44
N PHE A 148 6.97 14.99 -8.19
CA PHE A 148 6.13 15.40 -7.08
C PHE A 148 6.92 16.04 -5.94
N GLU A 149 6.21 16.70 -5.03
CA GLU A 149 6.73 17.25 -3.77
C GLU A 149 5.74 16.93 -2.65
N ALA A 150 6.23 16.50 -1.48
CA ALA A 150 5.43 16.18 -0.31
C ALA A 150 6.28 16.23 0.98
N GLU A 151 5.64 16.36 2.15
CA GLU A 151 6.34 16.27 3.45
C GLU A 151 6.66 14.81 3.80
N GLU A 152 5.71 13.88 3.60
CA GLU A 152 5.90 12.44 3.82
C GLU A 152 6.14 11.71 2.47
N VAL A 153 7.27 11.98 1.82
CA VAL A 153 7.53 11.58 0.42
C VAL A 153 7.36 10.08 0.16
N GLU A 154 7.83 9.23 1.07
CA GLU A 154 7.74 7.76 0.95
C GLU A 154 6.30 7.28 1.06
N ASN A 155 5.55 7.78 2.06
CA ASN A 155 4.14 7.43 2.26
C ASN A 155 3.26 7.93 1.10
N VAL A 156 3.51 9.13 0.59
CA VAL A 156 2.81 9.67 -0.59
C VAL A 156 3.10 8.85 -1.84
N PHE A 157 4.35 8.44 -2.04
CA PHE A 157 4.75 7.60 -3.16
C PHE A 157 4.06 6.22 -3.10
N VAL A 158 4.07 5.57 -1.94
CA VAL A 158 3.42 4.27 -1.70
C VAL A 158 1.90 4.37 -1.83
N GLN A 159 1.28 5.39 -1.22
CA GLN A 159 -0.16 5.60 -1.28
C GLN A 159 -0.63 5.71 -2.73
N ARG A 160 0.11 6.45 -3.58
CA ARG A 160 -0.20 6.56 -5.02
C ARG A 160 -0.22 5.19 -5.71
N ILE A 161 0.75 4.32 -5.44
CA ILE A 161 0.81 2.98 -6.06
C ILE A 161 -0.37 2.13 -5.59
N TYR A 162 -0.63 2.09 -4.28
CA TYR A 162 -1.76 1.35 -3.74
C TYR A 162 -3.10 1.88 -4.22
N THR A 163 -3.28 3.20 -4.34
CA THR A 163 -4.51 3.78 -4.92
C THR A 163 -4.78 3.23 -6.32
N ASP A 164 -3.76 3.17 -7.18
CA ASP A 164 -3.90 2.63 -8.54
C ASP A 164 -4.15 1.11 -8.57
N ILE A 165 -3.50 0.34 -7.69
CA ILE A 165 -3.76 -1.10 -7.53
C ILE A 165 -5.22 -1.32 -7.10
N LEU A 166 -5.70 -0.59 -6.10
CA LEU A 166 -7.04 -0.72 -5.56
C LEU A 166 -8.11 -0.25 -6.56
N MET A 167 -7.84 0.83 -7.31
CA MET A 167 -8.70 1.27 -8.41
C MET A 167 -8.82 0.20 -9.50
N THR A 168 -7.69 -0.36 -9.94
CA THR A 168 -7.66 -1.43 -10.96
C THR A 168 -8.40 -2.67 -10.48
N THR A 169 -8.20 -3.05 -9.21
CA THR A 169 -8.85 -4.19 -8.59
C THR A 169 -10.36 -3.97 -8.47
N ALA A 170 -10.79 -2.81 -7.96
CA ALA A 170 -12.22 -2.48 -7.86
C ALA A 170 -12.90 -2.52 -9.23
N GLN A 171 -12.26 -1.93 -10.25
CA GLN A 171 -12.76 -1.95 -11.64
C GLN A 171 -12.93 -3.36 -12.18
N THR A 172 -11.93 -4.21 -11.97
CA THR A 172 -11.93 -5.59 -12.47
C THR A 172 -12.99 -6.45 -11.78
N TYR A 173 -13.21 -6.24 -10.47
CA TYR A 173 -14.07 -7.08 -9.63
C TYR A 173 -15.29 -6.31 -9.09
N GLN A 174 -15.88 -5.44 -9.91
CA GLN A 174 -16.97 -4.51 -9.55
C GLN A 174 -18.24 -5.16 -8.97
N ASN A 175 -18.46 -6.44 -9.27
CA ASN A 175 -19.61 -7.19 -8.76
C ASN A 175 -19.38 -7.69 -7.33
N GLU A 176 -18.12 -7.87 -6.94
CA GLU A 176 -17.69 -8.41 -5.65
C GLU A 176 -17.29 -7.27 -4.68
N ILE A 177 -16.87 -6.13 -5.21
CA ILE A 177 -16.30 -5.02 -4.43
C ILE A 177 -17.14 -3.76 -4.60
N GLN A 178 -17.57 -3.18 -3.48
CA GLN A 178 -18.19 -1.85 -3.45
C GLN A 178 -17.14 -0.75 -3.50
N GLY A 179 -16.07 -0.90 -2.73
CA GLY A 179 -14.96 0.01 -2.69
C GLY A 179 -13.91 -0.48 -1.71
N PHE A 180 -12.78 0.20 -1.72
CA PHE A 180 -11.73 0.05 -0.74
C PHE A 180 -11.63 1.30 0.13
N ILE A 181 -11.16 1.10 1.35
CA ILE A 181 -10.64 2.17 2.21
C ILE A 181 -9.13 1.98 2.25
N LEU A 182 -8.37 3.05 2.00
CA LEU A 182 -6.91 3.04 2.08
C LEU A 182 -6.46 3.95 3.21
N GLU A 183 -5.72 3.38 4.16
CA GLU A 183 -5.10 4.05 5.28
C GLU A 183 -3.60 3.74 5.30
N MET A 184 -2.79 4.75 5.63
CA MET A 184 -1.34 4.63 5.78
C MET A 184 -1.00 4.66 7.27
N HIS A 185 -0.22 3.69 7.75
CA HIS A 185 0.28 3.61 9.12
C HIS A 185 1.17 4.82 9.43
N ASP A 186 1.07 5.33 10.67
CA ASP A 186 1.89 6.42 11.21
C ASP A 186 2.04 7.63 10.26
N SER A 187 0.98 7.93 9.51
CA SER A 187 0.98 9.01 8.51
C SER A 187 -0.13 10.03 8.77
N ALA A 188 0.13 11.29 8.43
CA ALA A 188 -0.89 12.35 8.43
C ALA A 188 -1.75 12.36 7.17
N LEU A 189 -1.50 11.43 6.22
CA LEU A 189 -2.26 11.32 5.00
C LEU A 189 -3.73 10.97 5.26
N PRO A 190 -4.67 11.58 4.50
CA PRO A 190 -6.07 11.32 4.68
C PRO A 190 -6.42 9.88 4.28
N ILE A 191 -7.28 9.24 5.07
CA ILE A 191 -7.88 7.95 4.73
C ILE A 191 -8.75 8.12 3.48
N GLN A 192 -8.51 7.31 2.45
CA GLN A 192 -9.15 7.44 1.14
C GLN A 192 -10.25 6.41 0.93
N TRP A 193 -11.37 6.84 0.35
CA TRP A 193 -12.35 5.93 -0.25
C TRP A 193 -12.05 5.75 -1.73
N ILE A 194 -11.92 4.50 -2.17
CA ILE A 194 -11.55 4.12 -3.52
C ILE A 194 -12.67 3.28 -4.12
N SER A 195 -13.36 3.81 -5.12
CA SER A 195 -14.40 3.08 -5.86
C SER A 195 -14.45 3.49 -7.33
N ILE A 196 -14.98 2.58 -8.13
CA ILE A 196 -15.54 2.88 -9.45
C ILE A 196 -16.81 3.68 -9.21
N ASN A 197 -16.82 4.96 -9.59
CA ASN A 197 -17.94 5.89 -9.37
C ASN A 197 -19.32 5.30 -9.68
#